data_AF-A0A833TTM5-F1
#
_entry.id   AF-A0A833TTM5-F1
#
_cell.length_a   1.000
_cell.length_b   1.000
_cell.length_c   1.000
_cell.angle_alpha   90.00
_cell.angle_beta   90.00
_cell.angle_gamma   90.00
#
_symmetry.space_group_name_H-M   'P 1'
#
loop_
_entity.id
_entity.type
_entity.pdbx_description
1 polymer ?
#
loop_
_entity_poly.entity_id
_entity_poly.type
_entity_poly.pdbx_seq_one_letter_code
_entity_poly.pdbx_strand_id
1 'polypeptide(L)'
;MADVFSVIPASVLRNLSDKLYEKRKNAALEVEGIVKQLAAAGDHDKISAVIHLLATEFTYSPQANHRKGGLIGLAAATVGLTSEAAQHLEVRSWRQISE
;
A
#
# COMPACT_ATOMS: atom_id res chain seq x y z
N MET A 1 16.01 10.10 7.10
CA MET A 1 15.55 8.79 6.59
C MET A 1 14.36 8.44 7.47
N ALA A 2 13.12 8.55 6.98
CA ALA A 2 11.98 8.12 7.79
C ALA A 2 12.13 6.63 8.07
N ASP A 3 12.07 6.21 9.33
CA ASP A 3 12.22 4.80 9.71
C ASP A 3 11.00 4.03 9.24
N VAL A 4 11.01 3.60 7.98
CA VAL A 4 9.90 2.86 7.34
C VAL A 4 9.56 1.58 8.13
N PHE A 5 10.57 1.02 8.81
CA PHE A 5 10.45 -0.11 9.74
C PHE A 5 9.64 0.20 11.01
N SER A 6 9.48 1.47 11.37
CA SER A 6 8.56 1.90 12.45
C SER A 6 7.12 2.01 11.98
N VAL A 7 6.92 2.20 10.67
CA VAL A 7 5.62 2.42 10.03
C VAL A 7 4.98 1.10 9.61
N ILE A 8 5.77 0.18 9.03
CA ILE A 8 5.31 -1.15 8.63
C ILE A 8 5.91 -2.19 9.58
N PRO A 9 5.07 -3.01 10.24
CA PRO A 9 5.55 -4.10 11.08
C PRO A 9 6.43 -5.08 10.29
N ALA A 10 7.53 -5.54 10.89
CA ALA A 10 8.40 -6.54 10.27
C ALA A 10 7.67 -7.85 9.94
N SER A 11 6.59 -8.18 10.66
CA SER A 11 5.71 -9.31 10.37
C SER A 11 5.01 -9.16 9.01
N VAL A 12 4.55 -7.96 8.68
CA VAL A 12 3.88 -7.64 7.41
C VAL A 12 4.87 -7.77 6.26
N LEU A 13 6.06 -7.20 6.40
CA LEU A 13 7.14 -7.34 5.40
C LEU A 13 7.51 -8.81 5.17
N ARG A 14 7.59 -9.61 6.24
CA ARG A 14 7.87 -11.05 6.14
C ARG A 14 6.73 -11.81 5.47
N ASN A 15 5.48 -11.46 5.78
CA ASN A 15 4.29 -12.09 5.20
C ASN A 15 4.10 -11.75 3.73
N LEU A 16 4.50 -10.55 3.28
CA LEU A 16 4.53 -10.17 1.85
C LEU A 16 5.43 -11.11 1.03
N SER A 17 6.52 -11.59 1.62
CA SER A 17 7.45 -12.53 0.99
C SER A 17 7.14 -14.01 1.23
N ASP A 18 6.03 -14.33 1.89
CA ASP A 18 5.69 -15.71 2.24
C ASP A 18 5.43 -16.55 0.98
N LYS A 19 5.55 -17.88 1.07
CA LYS A 19 5.23 -18.78 -0.05
C LYS A 19 3.72 -18.85 -0.30
N LEU A 20 2.91 -18.62 0.72
CA LEU A 20 1.45 -18.68 0.65
C LEU A 20 0.87 -17.36 0.13
N TYR A 21 0.08 -17.44 -0.94
CA TYR A 21 -0.58 -16.28 -1.53
C TYR A 21 -1.50 -15.55 -0.54
N GLU A 22 -2.31 -16.29 0.22
CA GLU A 22 -3.23 -15.74 1.22
C GLU A 22 -2.51 -14.85 2.24
N LYS A 23 -1.31 -15.24 2.68
CA LYS A 23 -0.50 -14.42 3.59
C LYS A 23 0.00 -13.13 2.94
N ARG A 24 0.38 -13.18 1.66
CA ARG A 24 0.78 -11.98 0.92
C ARG A 24 -0.38 -11.01 0.76
N LYS A 25 -1.58 -11.53 0.47
CA LYS A 25 -2.80 -10.74 0.35
C LYS A 25 -3.15 -10.06 1.68
N ASN A 26 -3.15 -10.82 2.78
CA ASN A 26 -3.41 -10.25 4.10
C ASN A 26 -2.38 -9.18 4.48
N ALA A 27 -1.11 -9.43 4.22
CA ALA A 27 -0.06 -8.43 4.46
C ALA A 27 -0.22 -7.17 3.60
N ALA A 28 -0.63 -7.32 2.34
CA ALA A 28 -0.92 -6.18 1.46
C ALA A 28 -2.10 -5.35 1.98
N LEU A 29 -3.15 -5.99 2.49
CA LEU A 29 -4.28 -5.29 3.12
C LEU A 29 -3.85 -4.51 4.38
N GLU A 30 -2.94 -5.05 5.17
CA GLU A 30 -2.36 -4.31 6.30
C GLU A 30 -1.55 -3.09 5.82
N VAL A 31 -0.74 -3.23 4.75
CA VAL A 31 -0.03 -2.09 4.14
C VAL A 31 -0.99 -1.03 3.63
N GLU A 32 -2.08 -1.42 2.96
CA GLU A 32 -3.13 -0.49 2.51
C GLU A 32 -3.70 0.32 3.68
N GLY A 33 -4.04 -0.36 4.78
CA GLY A 33 -4.57 0.29 5.97
C GLY A 33 -3.59 1.30 6.57
N ILE A 34 -2.32 0.94 6.66
CA ILE A 34 -1.25 1.83 7.15
C ILE A 34 -1.09 3.04 6.22
N VAL A 35 -0.99 2.81 4.91
CA VAL A 35 -0.83 3.90 3.92
C VAL A 35 -2.03 4.83 3.93
N LYS A 36 -3.25 4.30 4.10
CA LYS A 36 -4.47 5.11 4.25
C LYS A 36 -4.45 5.97 5.51
N GLN A 37 -3.95 5.46 6.63
CA GLN A 37 -3.81 6.24 7.86
C GLN A 37 -2.74 7.35 7.72
N LEU A 38 -1.63 7.04 7.05
CA LEU A 38 -0.57 8.03 6.76
C LEU A 38 -1.04 9.11 5.81
N ALA A 39 -1.79 8.73 4.78
CA ALA A 39 -2.40 9.67 3.84
C ALA A 39 -3.33 10.62 4.60
N ALA A 40 -4.22 10.08 5.43
CA ALA A 40 -5.15 10.87 6.24
C ALA A 40 -4.44 11.79 7.25
N ALA A 41 -3.22 11.43 7.67
CA ALA A 41 -2.37 12.25 8.53
C ALA A 41 -1.54 13.31 7.74
N GLY A 42 -1.53 13.25 6.41
CA GLY A 42 -0.71 14.10 5.55
C GLY A 42 0.78 13.70 5.50
N ASP A 43 1.12 12.50 5.97
CA ASP A 43 2.49 12.00 6.08
C ASP A 43 3.04 11.46 4.73
N HIS A 44 3.08 12.32 3.71
CA HIS A 44 3.46 11.93 2.35
C HIS A 44 4.91 11.42 2.26
N ASP A 45 5.81 11.92 3.10
CA ASP A 45 7.20 11.45 3.20
C ASP A 45 7.30 9.97 3.61
N LYS A 46 6.48 9.55 4.60
CA LYS A 46 6.46 8.15 5.06
C LYS A 46 5.89 7.24 3.98
N ILE A 47 4.86 7.70 3.27
CA ILE A 47 4.25 6.93 2.18
C ILE A 47 5.24 6.75 1.02
N SER A 48 5.94 7.82 0.63
CA SER A 48 6.99 7.76 -0.39
C SER A 48 8.08 6.76 0.03
N ALA A 49 8.49 6.79 1.30
CA ALA A 49 9.47 5.85 1.83
C ALA A 49 8.98 4.39 1.81
N VAL A 50 7.71 4.13 2.11
CA VAL A 50 7.08 2.79 2.00
C VAL A 50 7.09 2.29 0.57
N ILE A 51 6.64 3.11 -0.38
CA ILE A 51 6.61 2.76 -1.80
C ILE A 51 8.03 2.49 -2.29
N HIS A 52 8.98 3.33 -1.90
CA HIS A 52 10.37 3.18 -2.32
C HIS A 52 10.97 1.90 -1.75
N LEU A 53 10.73 1.57 -0.47
CA LEU A 53 11.16 0.31 0.15
C LEU A 53 10.54 -0.92 -0.55
N LEU A 54 9.25 -0.90 -0.83
CA LEU A 54 8.59 -2.00 -1.56
C LEU A 54 9.13 -2.13 -2.99
N ALA A 55 9.42 -1.01 -3.66
CA ALA A 55 10.02 -1.03 -4.99
C ALA A 55 11.46 -1.57 -4.93
N THR A 56 12.33 -1.02 -4.08
CA THR A 56 13.75 -1.39 -4.07
C THR A 56 13.98 -2.77 -3.46
N GLU A 57 13.44 -3.04 -2.27
CA GLU A 57 13.74 -4.27 -1.52
C GLU A 57 13.05 -5.51 -2.10
N PHE A 58 11.84 -5.35 -2.64
CA PHE A 58 11.06 -6.50 -3.11
C PHE A 58 11.17 -6.72 -4.62
N THR A 59 11.24 -5.66 -5.46
CA THR A 59 11.26 -5.85 -6.93
C THR A 59 12.63 -6.24 -7.47
N TYR A 60 13.72 -5.79 -6.83
CA TYR A 60 15.09 -6.19 -7.19
C TYR A 60 15.50 -7.55 -6.62
N SER A 61 14.69 -8.15 -5.75
CA SER A 61 15.01 -9.45 -5.18
C SER A 61 14.96 -10.56 -6.24
N PRO A 62 15.97 -11.45 -6.30
CA PRO A 62 15.99 -12.57 -7.24
C PRO A 62 14.86 -13.58 -6.95
N GLN A 63 14.26 -13.52 -5.76
CA GLN A 63 13.22 -14.43 -5.32
C GLN A 63 11.85 -14.02 -5.88
N ALA A 64 11.21 -14.93 -6.63
CA ALA A 64 9.90 -14.68 -7.23
C ALA A 64 8.81 -14.32 -6.20
N ASN A 65 8.90 -14.82 -4.97
CA ASN A 65 7.95 -14.53 -3.91
C ASN A 65 8.08 -13.09 -3.40
N HIS A 66 9.32 -12.60 -3.25
CA HIS A 66 9.58 -11.20 -2.90
C HIS A 66 9.02 -10.27 -3.98
N ARG A 67 9.29 -10.52 -5.27
CA ARG A 67 8.73 -9.68 -6.35
C ARG A 67 7.21 -9.66 -6.36
N LYS A 68 6.57 -10.81 -6.19
CA LYS A 68 5.11 -10.93 -6.10
C LYS A 68 4.55 -10.17 -4.89
N GLY A 69 5.22 -10.27 -3.74
CA GLY A 69 4.92 -9.52 -2.52
C GLY A 69 5.04 -8.01 -2.70
N GLY A 70 6.15 -7.56 -3.30
CA GLY A 70 6.39 -6.16 -3.61
C GLY A 70 5.30 -5.57 -4.50
N LEU A 71 4.95 -6.25 -5.60
CA LEU A 71 3.92 -5.79 -6.54
C LEU A 71 2.54 -5.70 -5.89
N ILE A 72 2.12 -6.69 -5.10
CA ILE A 72 0.81 -6.65 -4.43
C ILE A 72 0.79 -5.57 -3.34
N GLY A 73 1.89 -5.39 -2.60
CA GLY A 73 2.04 -4.32 -1.61
C GLY A 73 2.03 -2.93 -2.25
N LEU A 74 2.66 -2.77 -3.42
CA LEU A 74 2.68 -1.50 -4.16
C LEU A 74 1.28 -1.14 -4.67
N ALA A 75 0.54 -2.14 -5.18
CA ALA A 75 -0.85 -1.97 -5.60
C ALA A 75 -1.72 -1.55 -4.40
N ALA A 76 -1.58 -2.24 -3.27
CA ALA A 76 -2.30 -1.94 -2.05
C ALA A 76 -1.97 -0.55 -1.48
N ALA A 77 -0.69 -0.15 -1.50
CA ALA A 77 -0.27 1.21 -1.14
C ALA A 77 -0.90 2.27 -2.06
N THR A 78 -0.94 2.02 -3.37
CA THR A 78 -1.58 2.92 -4.35
C THR A 78 -3.10 3.03 -4.11
N VAL A 79 -3.76 1.93 -3.75
CA VAL A 79 -5.20 1.92 -3.41
C VAL A 79 -5.48 2.69 -2.12
N GLY A 80 -4.62 2.53 -1.10
CA GLY A 80 -4.70 3.30 0.15
C GLY A 80 -4.59 4.80 -0.08
N LEU A 81 -3.67 5.22 -0.96
CA LEU A 81 -3.53 6.61 -1.41
C LEU A 81 -4.72 7.11 -2.22
N THR A 82 -5.18 6.32 -3.19
CA THR A 82 -6.28 6.72 -4.10
C THR A 82 -7.62 6.77 -3.38
N SER A 83 -7.82 6.01 -2.30
CA SER A 83 -9.05 6.08 -1.50
C SER A 83 -9.28 7.46 -0.88
N GLU A 84 -8.22 8.22 -0.61
CA GLU A 84 -8.34 9.61 -0.16
C GLU A 84 -8.75 10.53 -1.32
N ALA A 85 -8.21 10.30 -2.52
CA ALA A 85 -8.68 10.96 -3.73
C ALA A 85 -10.14 10.61 -4.05
N ALA A 86 -10.61 9.40 -3.74
CA ALA A 86 -12.01 9.00 -3.90
C ALA A 86 -12.94 9.76 -2.94
N GLN A 87 -12.52 10.02 -1.70
CA GLN A 87 -13.27 10.87 -0.77
C GLN A 87 -13.32 12.34 -1.21
N HIS A 88 -12.35 12.81 -2.01
CA HIS A 88 -12.40 14.13 -2.66
C HIS A 88 -13.03 14.13 -4.07
N LEU A 89 -13.26 12.97 -4.68
CA LEU A 89 -13.92 12.79 -5.98
C LEU A 89 -15.41 12.42 -5.87
N GLU A 90 -15.95 12.24 -4.66
CA GLU A 90 -17.39 12.03 -4.43
C GLU A 90 -18.19 13.36 -4.47
N VAL A 91 -17.77 14.31 -5.31
CA VAL A 91 -18.60 15.44 -5.77
C VAL A 91 -18.61 15.43 -7.29
N ARG A 92 -19.46 14.57 -7.85
CA ARG A 92 -20.45 15.03 -8.83
C ARG A 92 -21.50 13.95 -9.02
N SER A 93 -22.58 14.15 -8.27
CA SER A 93 -23.93 13.68 -8.58
C SER A 93 -24.14 13.59 -10.09
N TRP A 94 -24.18 12.36 -10.61
CA TRP A 94 -24.86 12.04 -11.86
C TRP A 94 -26.31 11.56 -11.60
N ARG A 95 -26.85 11.83 -10.39
CA ARG A 95 -28.17 11.35 -9.97
C ARG A 95 -29.28 12.41 -10.06
N GLN A 96 -29.11 13.43 -10.90
CA GLN A 96 -30.13 14.47 -11.08
C GLN A 96 -30.34 14.91 -12.54
N ILE A 97 -29.90 14.14 -13.53
CA ILE A 97 -30.26 14.37 -14.94
C ILE A 97 -30.89 13.10 -15.49
N SER A 98 -32.04 12.74 -14.90
CA SER A 98 -32.95 11.70 -15.40
C SER A 98 -34.32 11.97 -14.75
N GLU A 99 -34.88 13.15 -15.03
CA GLU A 99 -36.32 13.43 -15.00
C GLU A 99 -36.71 14.02 -16.35
#